data_AF-A0A5Q5BKZ9-F1
#
_entry.id   AF-A0A5Q5BKZ9-F1
#
_cell.length_a   1.000
_cell.length_b   1.000
_cell.length_c   1.000
_cell.angle_alpha   90.00
_cell.angle_beta   90.00
_cell.angle_gamma   90.00
#
_symmetry.space_group_name_H-M   'P 1'
#
loop_
_entity.id
_entity.type
_entity.pdbx_description
1 polymer ?
#
loop_
_entity_poly.entity_id
_entity_poly.type
_entity_poly.pdbx_seq_one_letter_code
_entity_poly.pdbx_strand_id
1 'polypeptide(L)'
;MQLALHSVNSSPAPRRARLDRSEQMAELVNRLVSIQEAREKWLGGIGRTTLYELIKRGELTQVHVGRRAFITAESLAGYMNRLQEAATA
;
A
#
# COMPACT_ATOMS: atom_id res chain seq x y z
N MET A 1 43.15 17.24 6.64
CA MET A 1 42.31 17.12 7.85
C MET A 1 40.87 16.86 7.42
N GLN A 2 40.57 15.61 7.07
CA GLN A 2 39.22 15.18 6.66
C GLN A 2 38.74 14.16 7.68
N LEU A 3 37.64 14.45 8.38
CA LEU A 3 36.86 13.43 9.07
C LEU A 3 35.39 13.71 8.80
N ALA A 4 34.82 12.85 7.96
CA ALA A 4 33.41 12.71 7.71
C ALA A 4 32.77 11.81 8.80
N LEU A 5 31.43 11.77 8.77
CA LEU A 5 30.55 10.85 9.53
C LEU A 5 30.40 11.30 10.99
N HIS A 6 29.22 11.50 11.56
CA HIS A 6 28.07 10.61 11.57
C HIS A 6 26.78 11.45 11.65
N SER A 7 25.99 11.47 10.58
CA SER A 7 24.60 11.93 10.68
C SER A 7 23.85 10.88 11.49
N VAL A 8 23.67 11.18 12.78
CA VAL A 8 22.81 10.43 13.68
C VAL A 8 21.42 10.44 13.06
N ASN A 9 21.05 9.29 12.47
CA ASN A 9 19.74 9.08 11.92
C ASN A 9 18.76 9.04 13.10
N SER A 10 18.24 10.20 13.47
CA SER A 10 17.20 10.37 14.48
C SER A 10 15.89 9.83 13.92
N SER A 11 15.74 8.50 13.91
CA SER A 11 14.44 7.86 13.74
C SER A 11 14.04 7.26 15.09
N PRO A 12 13.25 7.98 15.91
CA PRO A 12 12.78 7.40 17.15
C PRO A 12 11.69 6.37 16.82
N ALA A 13 11.89 5.16 17.33
CA ALA A 13 10.92 4.08 17.40
C ALA A 13 9.54 4.57 17.93
N PRO A 14 8.43 3.89 17.57
CA PRO A 14 7.10 4.48 17.64
C PRO A 14 6.63 4.64 19.09
N ARG A 15 6.38 5.89 19.51
CA ARG A 15 5.67 6.24 20.74
C ARG A 15 4.21 5.77 20.62
N ARG A 16 3.95 4.52 21.01
CA ARG A 16 2.63 3.85 21.09
C ARG A 16 1.67 4.45 22.15
N ALA A 17 1.64 5.77 22.32
CA ALA A 17 0.77 6.44 23.29
C ALA A 17 -0.08 7.49 22.59
N ARG A 18 -1.31 7.09 22.24
CA ARG A 18 -2.43 7.93 21.81
C ARG A 18 -2.12 8.80 20.57
N LEU A 19 -2.05 8.16 19.40
CA LEU A 19 -2.24 8.88 18.14
C LEU A 19 -3.48 9.75 18.31
N ASP A 20 -3.35 11.04 18.01
CA ASP A 20 -4.50 11.93 18.11
C ASP A 20 -5.58 11.39 17.16
N ARG A 21 -6.87 11.59 17.50
CA ARG A 21 -7.95 11.02 16.69
C ARG A 21 -7.86 11.48 15.23
N SER A 22 -7.33 12.68 14.97
CA SER A 22 -7.16 13.19 13.61
C SER A 22 -6.06 12.48 12.83
N GLU A 23 -4.91 12.16 13.43
CA GLU A 23 -3.86 11.30 12.87
C GLU A 23 -4.41 9.89 12.58
N GLN A 24 -5.16 9.30 13.52
CA GLN A 24 -5.80 8.00 13.31
C GLN A 24 -6.79 8.04 12.14
N MET A 25 -7.60 9.10 12.06
CA MET A 25 -8.54 9.28 10.95
C MET A 25 -7.81 9.52 9.63
N ALA A 26 -6.72 10.31 9.63
CA ALA A 26 -5.89 10.56 8.46
C ALA A 26 -5.29 9.25 7.92
N GLU A 27 -4.88 8.34 8.80
CA GLU A 27 -4.37 7.03 8.43
C GLU A 27 -5.43 6.12 7.77
N LEU A 28 -6.71 6.36 8.05
CA LEU A 28 -7.83 5.65 7.41
C LEU A 28 -8.25 6.26 6.07
N VAL A 29 -7.91 7.52 5.79
CA VAL A 29 -8.28 8.19 4.55
C VAL A 29 -7.71 7.41 3.36
N ASN A 30 -8.59 7.06 2.41
CA ASN A 30 -8.25 6.37 1.15
C ASN A 30 -7.67 4.95 1.28
N ARG A 31 -7.97 4.22 2.37
CA ARG A 31 -7.58 2.79 2.47
C ARG A 31 -8.27 1.85 1.49
N LEU A 32 -9.38 2.29 0.88
CA LEU A 32 -10.14 1.50 -0.09
C LEU A 32 -10.03 2.11 -1.47
N VAL A 33 -9.43 1.34 -2.38
CA VAL A 33 -9.25 1.70 -3.78
C VAL A 33 -10.32 0.99 -4.59
N SER A 34 -11.02 1.70 -5.47
CA SER A 34 -12.00 1.05 -6.34
C SER A 34 -11.32 0.08 -7.32
N ILE A 35 -12.02 -0.97 -7.75
CA ILE A 35 -11.50 -1.93 -8.75
C ILE A 35 -11.05 -1.22 -10.04
N GLN A 36 -11.78 -0.19 -10.49
CA GLN A 36 -11.42 0.57 -11.67
C GLN A 36 -10.12 1.36 -11.44
N GLU A 37 -10.03 2.08 -10.33
CA GLU A 37 -8.87 2.89 -10.00
C GLU A 37 -7.61 2.06 -9.78
N ALA A 38 -7.73 0.92 -9.07
CA ALA A 38 -6.63 -0.02 -8.87
C ALA A 38 -6.03 -0.46 -10.21
N ARG A 39 -6.87 -0.72 -11.22
CA ARG A 39 -6.42 -1.08 -12.56
C ARG A 39 -5.79 0.10 -13.29
N GLU A 40 -6.52 1.20 -13.42
CA GLU A 40 -6.18 2.29 -14.35
C GLU A 40 -5.04 3.16 -13.82
N LYS A 41 -5.02 3.47 -12.53
CA LYS A 41 -4.04 4.41 -11.95
C LYS A 41 -2.85 3.71 -11.32
N TRP A 42 -3.09 2.60 -10.64
CA TRP A 42 -2.09 2.00 -9.75
C TRP A 42 -1.32 0.85 -10.40
N LEU A 43 -2.01 0.00 -11.17
CA LEU A 43 -1.42 -1.18 -11.81
C LEU A 43 -1.10 -0.95 -13.30
N GLY A 44 -1.10 0.29 -13.78
CA GLY A 44 -0.69 0.61 -15.16
C GLY A 44 -1.67 0.13 -16.24
N GLY A 45 -2.96 -0.03 -15.92
CA GLY A 45 -4.01 -0.32 -16.90
C GLY A 45 -4.25 -1.81 -17.19
N ILE A 46 -3.87 -2.72 -16.30
CA ILE A 46 -4.04 -4.17 -16.54
C ILE A 46 -5.49 -4.59 -16.86
N GLY A 47 -5.59 -5.70 -17.61
CA GLY A 47 -6.85 -6.35 -17.92
C GLY A 47 -7.63 -6.76 -16.66
N ARG A 48 -8.96 -6.76 -16.75
CA ARG A 48 -9.83 -7.19 -15.64
C ARG A 48 -9.54 -8.62 -15.20
N THR A 49 -9.35 -9.52 -16.17
CA THR A 49 -9.03 -10.93 -15.90
C THR A 49 -7.78 -11.06 -15.05
N THR A 50 -6.71 -10.33 -15.40
CA THR A 50 -5.46 -10.32 -14.63
C THR A 50 -5.68 -9.84 -13.20
N LEU A 51 -6.43 -8.76 -13.01
CA LEU A 51 -6.76 -8.28 -11.66
C LEU A 51 -7.48 -9.35 -10.84
N TYR A 52 -8.51 -9.99 -11.41
CA TYR A 52 -9.26 -11.03 -10.69
C TYR A 52 -8.43 -12.28 -10.41
N GLU A 53 -7.48 -12.63 -11.28
CA GLU A 53 -6.51 -13.70 -11.00
C GLU A 53 -5.60 -13.34 -9.84
N LEU A 54 -5.13 -12.09 -9.73
CA LEU A 54 -4.35 -11.63 -8.57
C LEU A 54 -5.17 -11.72 -7.27
N ILE A 55 -6.45 -11.33 -7.31
CA ILE A 55 -7.36 -11.48 -6.17
C ILE A 55 -7.52 -12.96 -5.80
N LYS A 56 -7.77 -13.83 -6.79
CA LYS A 56 -7.94 -15.27 -6.58
C LYS A 56 -6.69 -15.94 -6.02
N ARG A 57 -5.51 -15.47 -6.40
CA ARG A 57 -4.21 -15.93 -5.88
C ARG A 57 -3.91 -15.40 -4.46
N GLY A 58 -4.70 -14.46 -3.95
CA GLY A 58 -4.49 -13.83 -2.66
C GLY A 58 -3.41 -12.73 -2.66
N GLU A 59 -2.96 -12.30 -3.84
CA GLU A 59 -1.97 -11.22 -3.99
C GLU A 59 -2.58 -9.84 -3.70
N LEU A 60 -3.89 -9.69 -3.97
CA LEU A 60 -4.67 -8.48 -3.72
C LEU A 60 -5.88 -8.82 -2.83
N THR A 61 -6.11 -8.00 -1.81
CA THR A 61 -7.23 -8.19 -0.87
C THR A 61 -8.44 -7.43 -1.35
N GLN A 62 -9.47 -8.16 -1.80
CA GLN A 62 -10.77 -7.61 -2.14
C GLN A 62 -11.67 -7.53 -0.90
N VAL A 63 -12.28 -6.37 -0.69
CA VAL A 63 -13.30 -6.15 0.34
C VAL A 63 -14.59 -5.62 -0.27
N HIS A 64 -15.71 -6.06 0.28
CA HIS A 64 -17.04 -5.63 -0.18
C HIS A 64 -17.60 -4.59 0.78
N VAL A 65 -18.05 -3.46 0.22
CA VAL A 65 -18.82 -2.44 0.94
C VAL A 65 -20.17 -2.33 0.25
N GLY A 66 -21.17 -2.99 0.84
CA GLY A 66 -22.47 -3.20 0.20
C GLY A 66 -22.31 -3.95 -1.13
N ARG A 67 -22.85 -3.37 -2.21
CA ARG A 67 -22.78 -3.96 -3.56
C ARG A 67 -21.46 -3.69 -4.30
N ARG A 68 -20.60 -2.82 -3.77
CA ARG A 68 -19.36 -2.40 -4.42
C ARG A 68 -18.17 -3.17 -3.86
N ALA A 69 -17.25 -3.55 -4.75
CA ALA A 69 -15.98 -4.15 -4.36
C ALA A 69 -14.85 -3.12 -4.43
N PHE A 70 -13.93 -3.24 -3.49
CA PHE A 70 -12.74 -2.41 -3.34
C PHE A 70 -11.52 -3.31 -3.11
N ILE A 71 -10.33 -2.77 -3.38
CA ILE A 71 -9.04 -3.36 -3.01
C ILE A 71 -8.47 -2.55 -1.87
N THR A 72 -7.87 -3.21 -0.88
CA THR A 72 -7.19 -2.49 0.20
C THR A 72 -5.90 -1.86 -0.32
N ALA A 73 -5.66 -0.58 0.00
CA ALA A 73 -4.45 0.13 -0.38
C ALA A 73 -3.17 -0.58 0.13
N GLU A 74 -3.26 -1.21 1.30
CA GLU A 74 -2.17 -2.00 1.90
C GLU A 74 -1.78 -3.19 1.03
N SER A 75 -2.74 -4.02 0.61
CA SER A 75 -2.43 -5.18 -0.24
C SER A 75 -1.86 -4.77 -1.58
N LEU A 76 -2.37 -3.66 -2.13
CA LEU A 76 -1.90 -3.08 -3.38
C LEU A 76 -0.45 -2.60 -3.28
N ALA A 77 -0.10 -1.85 -2.22
CA ALA A 77 1.26 -1.41 -1.95
C ALA A 77 2.19 -2.61 -1.74
N GLY A 78 1.75 -3.61 -0.97
CA GLY A 78 2.52 -4.84 -0.76
C GLY A 78 2.82 -5.59 -2.06
N TYR A 79 1.85 -5.67 -2.97
CA TYR A 79 2.06 -6.28 -4.29
C TYR A 79 3.08 -5.51 -5.13
N MET A 80 3.00 -4.18 -5.17
CA MET A 80 3.98 -3.36 -5.89
C MET A 80 5.41 -3.52 -5.34
N ASN A 81 5.55 -3.57 -4.01
CA ASN A 81 6.84 -3.79 -3.37
C ASN A 81 7.45 -5.14 -3.79
N ARG A 82 6.66 -6.22 -3.79
CA ARG A 82 7.11 -7.54 -4.27
C ARG A 82 7.58 -7.52 -5.72
N LEU A 83 6.87 -6.78 -6.60
CA LEU A 83 7.29 -6.61 -7.98
C LEU A 83 8.60 -5.84 -8.11
N GLN A 84 8.77 -4.77 -7.32
CA GLN A 84 10.00 -3.97 -7.31
C GLN A 84 11.20 -4.78 -6.81
N GLU A 85 11.02 -5.56 -5.75
CA GLU A 85 12.04 -6.48 -5.23
C GLU A 85 12.43 -7.52 -6.28
N ALA A 86 11.46 -8.16 -6.93
CA ALA A 86 11.71 -9.15 -7.97
C ALA A 86 12.38 -8.58 -9.23
N ALA A 87 12.18 -7.30 -9.55
CA ALA A 87 12.82 -6.64 -10.69
C ALA A 87 14.26 -6.18 -10.40
N THR A 88 14.61 -6.01 -9.13
CA THR A 88 15.94 -5.53 -8.71
C THR A 88 16.90 -6.69 -8.37
N ALA A 89 16.37 -7.89 -8.13
CA ALA A 89 17.12 -9.13 -7.92
C ALA A 89 17.68 -9.70 -9.24
#